data_AF-A0A257ECD5-F1
#
_entry.id   AF-A0A257ECD5-F1
#
_cell.length_a   1.000
_cell.length_b   1.000
_cell.length_c   1.000
_cell.angle_alpha   90.00
_cell.angle_beta   90.00
_cell.angle_gamma   90.00
#
_symmetry.space_group_name_H-M   'P 1'
#
loop_
_entity.id
_entity.type
_entity.pdbx_description
1 polymer ?
#
loop_
_entity_poly.entity_id
_entity_poly.type
_entity_poly.pdbx_seq_one_letter_code
_entity_poly.pdbx_strand_id
1 'polypeptide(L)'
;MTEHNTSTGQGGVRVQARALGKSYGQRRVLQGTELVIEPGEFVAIVGRSGCGKSTLLRLVAGLEPATQGDLLLDGQAVKGLNEHTRIMFQEARLLPWRRVLDNVALGLPESGKAAAAKVLAQVGLGDRQNEWPARLSGGQRQRVALARALVHNPQLLLLDEPLGALDALTRIEMHELIENLWKANGFTALLVTHDVQEAVALADRVILIEDGAIALDERIDLPRPRSRGDARFAAIEKRILDRVLQREDPEPSVDTAWITTPVSGLRWAI
;
A
#
# COMPACT_ATOMS: atom_id res chain seq x y z
N MET A 1 -22.66 -35.52 -4.48
CA MET A 1 -22.87 -34.39 -5.40
C MET A 1 -22.42 -33.13 -4.66
N THR A 2 -21.14 -32.93 -4.34
CA THR A 2 -19.97 -32.58 -5.20
C THR A 2 -20.22 -31.38 -6.10
N GLU A 3 -19.90 -30.20 -5.58
CA GLU A 3 -19.21 -29.16 -6.35
C GLU A 3 -18.03 -28.68 -5.52
N HIS A 4 -16.85 -29.21 -5.85
CA HIS A 4 -15.58 -28.62 -5.48
C HIS A 4 -15.40 -27.37 -6.36
N ASN A 5 -15.52 -26.18 -5.77
CA ASN A 5 -15.22 -24.96 -6.48
C ASN A 5 -13.71 -24.92 -6.76
N THR A 6 -13.37 -25.01 -8.03
CA THR A 6 -12.00 -24.99 -8.56
C THR A 6 -11.60 -23.53 -8.79
N SER A 7 -11.22 -22.80 -7.73
CA SER A 7 -10.44 -21.58 -7.91
C SER A 7 -8.97 -21.95 -8.10
N THR A 8 -8.64 -22.29 -9.35
CA THR A 8 -7.25 -22.34 -9.82
C THR A 8 -6.68 -20.94 -9.68
N GLY A 9 -5.85 -20.72 -8.64
CA GLY A 9 -5.35 -19.41 -8.25
C GLY A 9 -4.46 -18.76 -9.31
N GLN A 10 -5.08 -17.99 -10.19
CA GLN A 10 -4.48 -16.90 -10.96
C GLN A 10 -5.50 -15.75 -10.99
N GLY A 11 -5.24 -14.69 -10.24
CA GLY A 11 -6.08 -13.49 -10.24
C GLY A 11 -6.27 -12.87 -8.85
N GLY A 12 -6.74 -11.63 -8.84
CA GLY A 12 -7.10 -10.91 -7.63
C GLY A 12 -8.41 -11.38 -7.02
N VAL A 13 -8.70 -10.88 -5.82
CA VAL A 13 -9.95 -11.14 -5.08
C VAL A 13 -10.80 -9.87 -5.03
N ARG A 14 -12.12 -10.01 -5.05
CA ARG A 14 -13.04 -8.90 -4.80
C ARG A 14 -13.15 -8.62 -3.31
N VAL A 15 -12.91 -7.39 -2.88
CA VAL A 15 -13.10 -6.96 -1.49
C VAL A 15 -14.37 -6.13 -1.38
N GLN A 16 -15.25 -6.48 -0.44
CA GLN A 16 -16.49 -5.74 -0.19
C GLN A 16 -16.64 -5.44 1.30
N ALA A 17 -16.72 -4.17 1.66
CA ALA A 17 -17.13 -3.69 2.98
C ALA A 17 -18.56 -3.15 2.87
N ARG A 18 -19.45 -3.59 3.76
CA ARG A 18 -20.86 -3.17 3.84
C ARG A 18 -21.15 -2.67 5.24
N ALA A 19 -21.49 -1.39 5.37
CA ALA A 19 -21.67 -0.70 6.65
C ALA A 19 -20.57 -1.00 7.67
N LEU A 20 -19.32 -1.16 7.20
CA LEU A 20 -18.23 -1.68 8.02
C LEU A 20 -17.85 -0.68 9.11
N GLY A 21 -17.89 -1.12 10.36
CA GLY A 21 -17.62 -0.30 11.53
C GLY A 21 -16.64 -0.97 12.49
N LYS A 22 -15.79 -0.15 13.12
CA LYS A 22 -14.84 -0.61 14.15
C LYS A 22 -14.74 0.39 15.28
N SER A 23 -14.92 -0.11 16.49
CA SER A 23 -14.81 0.65 17.73
C SER A 23 -13.84 -0.02 18.70
N TYR A 24 -13.08 0.78 19.44
CA TYR A 24 -12.26 0.33 20.57
C TYR A 24 -12.79 1.03 21.83
N GLY A 25 -13.53 0.28 22.64
CA GLY A 25 -14.31 0.87 23.74
C GLY A 25 -15.32 1.88 23.21
N GLN A 26 -15.26 3.12 23.69
CA GLN A 26 -16.15 4.20 23.23
C GLN A 26 -15.64 4.92 21.97
N ARG A 27 -14.37 4.72 21.57
CA ARG A 27 -13.79 5.39 20.40
C ARG A 27 -14.21 4.65 19.12
N ARG A 28 -14.99 5.31 18.27
CA ARG A 28 -15.28 4.85 16.90
C ARG A 28 -14.11 5.22 16.00
N VAL A 29 -13.58 4.25 15.26
CA VAL A 29 -12.45 4.44 14.34
C VAL A 29 -12.90 4.33 12.89
N LEU A 30 -13.82 3.42 12.59
CA LEU A 30 -14.49 3.32 11.28
C LEU A 30 -16.00 3.34 11.48
N GLN A 31 -16.69 4.08 10.63
CA GLN A 31 -18.10 4.44 10.79
C GLN A 31 -18.86 4.15 9.49
N GLY A 32 -19.34 2.92 9.33
CA GLY A 32 -20.23 2.56 8.23
C GLY A 32 -19.57 2.62 6.84
N THR A 33 -18.32 2.19 6.74
CA THR A 33 -17.57 2.21 5.47
C THR A 33 -18.25 1.30 4.43
N GLU A 34 -18.61 1.89 3.29
CA GLU A 34 -19.05 1.19 2.09
C GLU A 34 -17.90 1.19 1.07
N LEU A 35 -17.40 0.01 0.71
CA LEU A 35 -16.27 -0.10 -0.18
C LEU A 35 -16.37 -1.36 -1.03
N VAL A 36 -16.17 -1.21 -2.34
CA VAL A 36 -15.98 -2.32 -3.26
C VAL A 36 -14.66 -2.13 -3.98
N ILE A 37 -13.81 -3.16 -3.95
CA ILE A 37 -12.57 -3.26 -4.73
C ILE A 37 -12.71 -4.47 -5.65
N GLU A 38 -12.57 -4.25 -6.94
CA GLU A 38 -12.72 -5.30 -7.93
C GLU A 38 -11.44 -6.16 -8.04
N PRO A 39 -11.55 -7.43 -8.48
CA PRO A 39 -10.40 -8.30 -8.66
C PRO A 39 -9.32 -7.67 -9.53
N GLY A 40 -8.08 -7.67 -9.02
CA GLY A 40 -6.92 -7.14 -9.73
C GLY A 40 -6.78 -5.62 -9.66
N GLU A 41 -7.71 -4.89 -9.04
CA GLU A 41 -7.62 -3.45 -8.86
C GLU A 41 -6.50 -3.08 -7.87
N PHE A 42 -5.74 -2.03 -8.18
CA PHE A 42 -4.81 -1.43 -7.24
C PHE A 42 -5.46 -0.21 -6.58
N VAL A 43 -5.76 -0.31 -5.28
CA VAL A 43 -6.41 0.78 -4.54
C VAL A 43 -5.45 1.35 -3.50
N ALA A 44 -5.35 2.68 -3.43
CA ALA A 44 -4.61 3.38 -2.39
C ALA A 44 -5.56 4.06 -1.41
N ILE A 45 -5.33 3.88 -0.11
CA ILE A 45 -6.00 4.58 0.98
C ILE A 45 -5.06 5.67 1.50
N VAL A 46 -5.53 6.90 1.43
CA VAL A 46 -4.86 8.09 1.95
C VAL A 46 -5.66 8.73 3.07
N GLY A 47 -5.02 9.58 3.85
CA GLY A 47 -5.66 10.33 4.95
C GLY A 47 -4.70 10.65 6.08
N ARG A 48 -5.12 11.52 6.98
CA ARG A 48 -4.30 11.96 8.13
C ARG A 48 -3.98 10.80 9.08
N SER A 49 -2.96 11.00 9.91
CA SER A 49 -2.64 10.03 10.97
C SER A 49 -3.83 9.83 11.90
N GLY A 50 -4.16 8.57 12.20
CA GLY A 50 -5.24 8.23 13.12
C GLY A 50 -6.66 8.20 12.55
N CYS A 51 -6.86 8.41 11.23
CA CYS A 51 -8.19 8.35 10.61
C CYS A 51 -8.75 6.93 10.39
N GLY A 52 -7.96 5.88 10.68
CA GLY A 52 -8.42 4.48 10.61
C GLY A 52 -7.87 3.65 9.44
N LYS A 53 -6.91 4.15 8.65
CA LYS A 53 -6.31 3.42 7.51
C LYS A 53 -5.75 2.04 7.89
N SER A 54 -4.84 1.98 8.86
CA SER A 54 -4.26 0.71 9.31
C SER A 54 -5.29 -0.18 10.01
N THR A 55 -6.34 0.40 10.61
CA THR A 55 -7.48 -0.37 11.15
C THR A 55 -8.24 -1.05 10.02
N LEU A 56 -8.57 -0.33 8.94
CA LEU A 56 -9.21 -0.93 7.76
C LEU A 56 -8.35 -2.05 7.19
N LEU A 57 -7.04 -1.82 7.06
CA LEU A 57 -6.10 -2.83 6.54
C LEU A 57 -6.06 -4.09 7.44
N ARG A 58 -6.10 -3.95 8.77
CA ARG A 58 -6.17 -5.09 9.70
C ARG A 58 -7.49 -5.85 9.64
N LEU A 59 -8.61 -5.16 9.44
CA LEU A 59 -9.91 -5.81 9.21
C LEU A 59 -9.87 -6.62 7.93
N VAL A 60 -9.37 -6.02 6.83
CA VAL A 60 -9.21 -6.68 5.52
C VAL A 60 -8.28 -7.90 5.61
N ALA A 61 -7.21 -7.80 6.40
CA ALA A 61 -6.30 -8.91 6.67
C ALA A 61 -6.92 -10.04 7.52
N GLY A 62 -8.08 -9.78 8.15
CA GLY A 62 -8.68 -10.69 9.13
C GLY A 62 -7.90 -10.79 10.44
N LEU A 63 -7.06 -9.80 10.75
CA LEU A 63 -6.29 -9.72 12.00
C LEU A 63 -7.17 -9.30 13.18
N GLU A 64 -8.26 -8.59 12.90
CA GLU A 64 -9.22 -8.16 13.90
C GLU A 64 -10.64 -8.28 13.32
N PRO A 65 -11.67 -8.61 14.14
CA PRO A 65 -13.05 -8.62 13.67
C PRO A 65 -13.61 -7.18 13.60
N ALA A 66 -14.56 -6.99 12.69
CA ALA A 66 -15.38 -5.78 12.67
C ALA A 66 -16.29 -5.71 13.91
N THR A 67 -16.63 -4.51 14.35
CA THR A 67 -17.63 -4.30 15.41
C THR A 67 -19.04 -4.26 14.84
N GLN A 68 -19.18 -3.77 13.60
CA GLN A 68 -20.45 -3.63 12.88
C GLN A 68 -20.22 -3.84 11.38
N GLY A 69 -21.30 -4.19 10.68
CA GLY A 69 -21.26 -4.45 9.24
C GLY A 69 -20.52 -5.73 8.86
N ASP A 70 -20.35 -5.92 7.56
CA ASP A 70 -19.76 -7.11 6.98
C ASP A 70 -18.56 -6.75 6.11
N LEU A 71 -17.56 -7.64 6.15
CA LEU A 71 -16.43 -7.61 5.23
C LEU A 71 -16.38 -8.97 4.51
N LEU A 72 -16.40 -8.92 3.18
CA LEU A 72 -16.44 -10.08 2.32
C LEU A 72 -15.24 -10.08 1.36
N LEU A 73 -14.66 -11.26 1.16
CA LEU A 73 -13.68 -11.57 0.10
C LEU A 73 -14.32 -12.58 -0.85
N ASP A 74 -14.52 -12.22 -2.12
CA ASP A 74 -15.27 -13.01 -3.11
C ASP A 74 -16.65 -13.49 -2.60
N GLY A 75 -17.33 -12.61 -1.86
CA GLY A 75 -18.64 -12.90 -1.28
C GLY A 75 -18.61 -13.76 -0.01
N GLN A 76 -17.44 -14.23 0.42
CA GLN A 76 -17.27 -14.97 1.68
C GLN A 76 -16.88 -14.04 2.82
N ALA A 77 -17.56 -14.15 3.96
CA ALA A 77 -17.26 -13.33 5.13
C ALA A 77 -15.86 -13.59 5.68
N VAL A 78 -15.12 -12.51 5.98
CA VAL A 78 -13.80 -12.59 6.60
C VAL A 78 -13.94 -12.99 8.05
N LYS A 79 -13.56 -14.23 8.37
CA LYS A 79 -13.63 -14.83 9.72
C LYS A 79 -12.25 -15.19 10.25
N GLY A 80 -11.34 -14.21 10.20
CA GLY A 80 -9.94 -14.38 10.59
C GLY A 80 -8.99 -14.38 9.40
N LEU A 81 -7.77 -14.88 9.61
CA LEU A 81 -6.72 -14.89 8.61
C LEU A 81 -7.11 -15.71 7.37
N ASN A 82 -6.83 -15.15 6.19
CA ASN A 82 -7.03 -15.80 4.90
C ASN A 82 -5.67 -16.25 4.32
N GLU A 83 -5.60 -17.48 3.84
CA GLU A 83 -4.37 -18.08 3.29
C GLU A 83 -3.84 -17.39 2.03
N HIS A 84 -4.70 -16.69 1.29
CA HIS A 84 -4.38 -15.95 0.06
C HIS A 84 -4.18 -14.45 0.28
N THR A 85 -4.32 -13.97 1.52
CA THR A 85 -4.03 -12.59 1.89
C THR A 85 -2.63 -12.49 2.49
N ARG A 86 -1.83 -11.53 2.02
CA ARG A 86 -0.51 -11.24 2.58
C ARG A 86 -0.40 -9.77 2.91
N ILE A 87 0.33 -9.48 3.99
CA ILE A 87 0.58 -8.13 4.47
C ILE A 87 2.07 -7.82 4.46
N MET A 88 2.43 -6.68 3.89
CA MET A 88 3.75 -6.08 3.98
C MET A 88 3.65 -4.84 4.87
N PHE A 89 4.42 -4.83 5.95
CA PHE A 89 4.46 -3.72 6.89
C PHE A 89 5.53 -2.70 6.50
N GLN A 90 5.40 -1.47 7.03
CA GLN A 90 6.37 -0.39 6.89
C GLN A 90 7.79 -0.83 7.26
N GLU A 91 7.94 -1.62 8.33
CA GLU A 91 9.21 -2.26 8.65
C GLU A 91 9.29 -3.63 7.98
N ALA A 92 10.40 -3.90 7.29
CA ALA A 92 10.61 -5.18 6.59
C ALA A 92 10.50 -6.42 7.50
N ARG A 93 10.68 -6.27 8.82
CA ARG A 93 10.52 -7.34 9.84
C ARG A 93 11.13 -8.67 9.40
N LEU A 94 12.35 -8.61 8.87
CA LEU A 94 13.12 -9.79 8.51
C LEU A 94 13.65 -10.46 9.78
N LEU A 95 13.75 -11.78 9.79
CA LEU A 95 14.37 -12.56 10.85
C LEU A 95 15.89 -12.39 10.75
N PRO A 96 16.55 -11.67 11.68
CA PRO A 96 17.96 -11.29 11.54
C PRO A 96 18.92 -12.49 11.61
N TRP A 97 18.49 -13.60 12.22
CA TRP A 97 19.23 -14.86 12.33
C TRP A 97 18.97 -15.84 11.18
N ARG A 98 18.22 -15.44 10.14
CA ARG A 98 18.02 -16.24 8.92
C ARG A 98 18.61 -15.51 7.73
N ARG A 99 19.10 -16.27 6.73
CA ARG A 99 19.60 -15.69 5.48
C ARG A 99 18.45 -15.09 4.66
N VAL A 100 18.79 -14.33 3.63
CA VAL A 100 17.80 -13.69 2.74
C VAL A 100 16.85 -14.71 2.12
N LEU A 101 17.37 -15.80 1.55
CA LEU A 101 16.54 -16.84 0.95
C LEU A 101 15.58 -17.47 1.97
N ASP A 102 16.07 -17.76 3.17
CA ASP A 102 15.27 -18.36 4.24
C ASP A 102 14.22 -17.40 4.82
N ASN A 103 14.46 -16.10 4.70
CA ASN A 103 13.45 -15.07 4.99
C ASN A 103 12.35 -15.09 3.95
N VAL A 104 12.69 -15.17 2.65
CA VAL A 104 11.68 -15.28 1.58
C VAL A 104 10.90 -16.58 1.71
N ALA A 105 11.57 -17.71 1.92
CA ALA A 105 10.96 -19.04 2.04
C ALA A 105 10.21 -19.27 3.37
N LEU A 106 10.01 -18.24 4.20
CA LEU A 106 9.35 -18.39 5.49
C LEU A 106 7.90 -18.89 5.31
N GLY A 107 7.55 -19.95 6.03
CA GLY A 107 6.23 -20.59 5.94
C GLY A 107 6.06 -21.54 4.75
N LEU A 108 7.09 -21.73 3.92
CA LEU A 108 7.09 -22.75 2.87
C LEU A 108 7.76 -24.05 3.35
N PRO A 109 7.39 -25.21 2.78
CA PRO A 109 8.18 -26.43 2.93
C PRO A 109 9.56 -26.27 2.24
N GLU A 110 10.50 -27.16 2.54
CA GLU A 110 11.84 -27.15 1.92
C GLU A 110 11.81 -27.19 0.38
N SER A 111 10.83 -27.88 -0.21
CA SER A 111 10.60 -27.89 -1.66
C SER A 111 10.27 -26.51 -2.24
N GLY A 112 9.81 -25.57 -1.42
CA GLY A 112 9.50 -24.19 -1.80
C GLY A 112 10.71 -23.27 -1.94
N LYS A 113 11.93 -23.69 -1.56
CA LYS A 113 13.13 -22.85 -1.66
C LYS A 113 13.46 -22.46 -3.10
N ALA A 114 13.22 -23.34 -4.07
CA ALA A 114 13.42 -23.02 -5.48
C ALA A 114 12.48 -21.89 -5.95
N ALA A 115 11.21 -21.92 -5.50
CA ALA A 115 10.25 -20.84 -5.78
C ALA A 115 10.67 -19.53 -5.10
N ALA A 116 11.14 -19.61 -3.85
CA ALA A 116 11.67 -18.45 -3.12
C ALA A 116 12.86 -17.80 -3.84
N ALA A 117 13.80 -18.61 -4.36
CA ALA A 117 14.94 -18.10 -5.13
C ALA A 117 14.49 -17.41 -6.42
N LYS A 118 13.48 -17.96 -7.12
CA LYS A 118 12.90 -17.36 -8.32
C LYS A 118 12.26 -16.00 -8.03
N VAL A 119 11.45 -15.90 -6.97
CA VAL A 119 10.80 -14.63 -6.58
C VAL A 119 11.82 -13.63 -6.07
N LEU A 120 12.86 -14.07 -5.36
CA LEU A 120 13.96 -13.21 -4.95
C LEU A 120 14.73 -12.63 -6.16
N ALA A 121 14.88 -13.41 -7.23
CA ALA A 121 15.45 -12.91 -8.48
C ALA A 121 14.53 -11.89 -9.18
N GLN A 122 13.20 -12.07 -9.12
CA GLN A 122 12.23 -11.11 -9.68
C GLN A 122 12.30 -9.74 -9.00
N VAL A 123 12.65 -9.68 -7.72
CA VAL A 123 12.90 -8.41 -6.99
C VAL A 123 14.35 -7.91 -7.13
N GLY A 124 15.15 -8.52 -8.02
CA GLY A 124 16.52 -8.10 -8.32
C GLY A 124 17.54 -8.41 -7.22
N LEU A 125 17.32 -9.45 -6.41
CA LEU A 125 18.20 -9.82 -5.29
C LEU A 125 18.66 -11.29 -5.31
N GLY A 126 18.63 -11.95 -6.48
CA GLY A 126 18.99 -13.36 -6.61
C GLY A 126 20.44 -13.67 -6.22
N ASP A 127 21.36 -12.77 -6.48
CA ASP A 127 22.78 -12.84 -6.11
C ASP A 127 23.01 -12.68 -4.59
N ARG A 128 22.07 -12.05 -3.88
CA ARG A 128 22.15 -11.80 -2.43
C ARG A 128 21.45 -12.86 -1.57
N GLN A 129 21.02 -13.97 -2.15
CA GLN A 129 20.25 -15.02 -1.47
C GLN A 129 20.91 -15.60 -0.20
N ASN A 130 22.24 -15.63 -0.18
CA ASN A 130 23.04 -16.17 0.92
C ASN A 130 23.46 -15.12 1.96
N GLU A 131 23.10 -13.84 1.76
CA GLU A 131 23.46 -12.76 2.68
C GLU A 131 22.62 -12.80 3.97
N TRP A 132 23.09 -12.08 4.97
CA TRP A 132 22.32 -11.79 6.19
C TRP A 132 21.57 -10.46 6.05
N PRO A 133 20.36 -10.31 6.63
CA PRO A 133 19.59 -9.06 6.55
C PRO A 133 20.35 -7.80 6.98
N ALA A 134 21.30 -7.92 7.91
CA ALA A 134 22.14 -6.83 8.38
C ALA A 134 23.07 -6.23 7.30
N ARG A 135 23.35 -6.96 6.20
CA ARG A 135 24.19 -6.49 5.08
C ARG A 135 23.40 -5.88 3.92
N LEU A 136 22.08 -5.81 4.06
CA LEU A 136 21.19 -5.21 3.08
C LEU A 136 20.96 -3.73 3.40
N SER A 137 20.82 -2.89 2.38
CA SER A 137 20.29 -1.54 2.55
C SER A 137 18.81 -1.56 2.96
N GLY A 138 18.26 -0.41 3.37
CA GLY A 138 16.84 -0.30 3.70
C GLY A 138 15.92 -0.75 2.57
N GLY A 139 16.15 -0.26 1.35
CA GLY A 139 15.42 -0.68 0.15
C GLY A 139 15.54 -2.15 -0.17
N GLN A 140 16.75 -2.73 -0.04
CA GLN A 140 16.94 -4.16 -0.27
C GLN A 140 16.18 -5.00 0.76
N ARG A 141 16.14 -4.59 2.03
CA ARG A 141 15.31 -5.28 3.04
C ARG A 141 13.82 -5.22 2.69
N GLN A 142 13.33 -4.09 2.15
CA GLN A 142 11.96 -3.98 1.68
C GLN A 142 11.68 -4.91 0.49
N ARG A 143 12.60 -5.00 -0.48
CA ARG A 143 12.49 -5.95 -1.60
C ARG A 143 12.41 -7.41 -1.12
N VAL A 144 13.20 -7.79 -0.11
CA VAL A 144 13.11 -9.12 0.50
C VAL A 144 11.76 -9.33 1.20
N ALA A 145 11.23 -8.32 1.90
CA ALA A 145 9.91 -8.40 2.53
C ALA A 145 8.79 -8.54 1.48
N LEU A 146 8.89 -7.83 0.36
CA LEU A 146 7.98 -7.96 -0.77
C LEU A 146 8.07 -9.36 -1.39
N ALA A 147 9.27 -9.87 -1.65
CA ALA A 147 9.48 -11.24 -2.14
C ALA A 147 8.89 -12.28 -1.19
N ARG A 148 9.05 -12.11 0.12
CA ARG A 148 8.46 -12.98 1.14
C ARG A 148 6.92 -12.96 1.09
N ALA A 149 6.30 -11.82 0.81
CA ALA A 149 4.86 -11.76 0.61
C ALA A 149 4.43 -12.47 -0.68
N LEU A 150 5.17 -12.26 -1.78
CA LEU A 150 4.82 -12.74 -3.11
C LEU A 150 5.07 -14.22 -3.34
N VAL A 151 6.02 -14.84 -2.63
CA VAL A 151 6.33 -16.28 -2.82
C VAL A 151 5.14 -17.20 -2.52
N HIS A 152 4.18 -16.70 -1.73
CA HIS A 152 2.95 -17.40 -1.39
C HIS A 152 1.83 -17.23 -2.43
N ASN A 153 2.10 -16.55 -3.56
CA ASN A 153 1.13 -16.26 -4.62
C ASN A 153 -0.19 -15.67 -4.08
N PRO A 154 -0.14 -14.51 -3.39
CA PRO A 154 -1.34 -13.91 -2.80
C PRO A 154 -2.33 -13.46 -3.88
N GLN A 155 -3.63 -13.61 -3.60
CA GLN A 155 -4.71 -12.97 -4.37
C GLN A 155 -4.97 -11.54 -3.87
N LEU A 156 -4.65 -11.28 -2.60
CA LEU A 156 -4.74 -9.96 -1.97
C LEU A 156 -3.41 -9.58 -1.32
N LEU A 157 -2.81 -8.50 -1.79
CA LEU A 157 -1.61 -7.92 -1.18
C LEU A 157 -1.95 -6.61 -0.47
N LEU A 158 -1.74 -6.60 0.84
CA LEU A 158 -1.95 -5.44 1.70
C LEU A 158 -0.58 -4.80 1.99
N LEU A 159 -0.48 -3.51 1.76
CA LEU A 159 0.76 -2.74 1.85
C LEU A 159 0.54 -1.61 2.86
N ASP A 160 1.14 -1.68 4.05
CA ASP A 160 1.00 -0.68 5.12
C ASP A 160 2.25 0.21 5.16
N GLU A 161 2.20 1.35 4.48
CA GLU A 161 3.30 2.32 4.32
C GLU A 161 4.66 1.70 3.90
N PRO A 162 4.73 0.82 2.87
CA PRO A 162 5.95 0.07 2.56
C PRO A 162 7.14 0.94 2.10
N LEU A 163 6.91 2.21 1.75
CA LEU A 163 7.88 3.08 1.10
C LEU A 163 8.30 4.29 1.93
N GLY A 164 7.65 4.54 3.06
CA GLY A 164 7.86 5.75 3.86
C GLY A 164 9.27 5.91 4.42
N ALA A 165 10.00 4.80 4.60
CA ALA A 165 11.37 4.80 5.12
C ALA A 165 12.47 4.83 4.03
N LEU A 166 12.10 4.97 2.75
CA LEU A 166 13.03 4.92 1.62
C LEU A 166 13.44 6.32 1.15
N ASP A 167 14.69 6.45 0.70
CA ASP A 167 15.15 7.62 -0.04
C ASP A 167 14.43 7.73 -1.39
N ALA A 168 14.51 8.91 -2.01
CA ALA A 168 13.73 9.24 -3.19
C ALA A 168 14.01 8.32 -4.40
N LEU A 169 15.27 7.96 -4.66
CA LEU A 169 15.61 7.12 -5.81
C LEU A 169 15.15 5.69 -5.57
N THR A 170 15.48 5.12 -4.41
CA THR A 170 15.03 3.77 -4.03
C THR A 170 13.51 3.65 -4.04
N ARG A 171 12.79 4.71 -3.63
CA ARG A 171 11.32 4.77 -3.67
C ARG A 171 10.78 4.68 -5.09
N ILE A 172 11.36 5.42 -6.03
CA ILE A 172 10.98 5.36 -7.46
C ILE A 172 11.18 3.94 -8.00
N GLU A 173 12.35 3.34 -7.77
CA GLU A 173 12.62 1.96 -8.21
C GLU A 173 11.64 0.96 -7.58
N MET A 174 11.27 1.17 -6.32
CA MET A 174 10.29 0.31 -5.63
C MET A 174 8.87 0.48 -6.18
N HIS A 175 8.47 1.68 -6.60
CA HIS A 175 7.18 1.89 -7.30
C HIS A 175 7.11 1.06 -8.56
N GLU A 176 8.13 1.20 -9.42
CA GLU A 176 8.20 0.48 -10.69
C GLU A 176 8.19 -1.03 -10.46
N LEU A 177 8.94 -1.50 -9.44
CA LEU A 177 8.95 -2.92 -9.07
C LEU A 177 7.56 -3.41 -8.65
N ILE A 178 6.88 -2.70 -7.74
CA ILE A 178 5.55 -3.09 -7.26
C ILE A 178 4.54 -3.09 -8.41
N GLU A 179 4.54 -2.04 -9.25
CA GLU A 179 3.65 -1.93 -10.40
C GLU A 179 3.85 -3.08 -11.39
N ASN A 180 5.09 -3.41 -11.71
CA ASN A 180 5.43 -4.50 -12.63
C ASN A 180 5.00 -5.86 -12.08
N LEU A 181 5.25 -6.12 -10.80
CA LEU A 181 4.85 -7.39 -10.15
C LEU A 181 3.33 -7.51 -10.05
N TRP A 182 2.64 -6.42 -9.74
CA TRP A 182 1.18 -6.36 -9.73
C TRP A 182 0.60 -6.64 -11.11
N LYS A 183 1.08 -5.96 -12.17
CA LYS A 183 0.65 -6.21 -13.56
C LYS A 183 0.92 -7.65 -14.02
N ALA A 184 2.07 -8.21 -13.63
CA ALA A 184 2.44 -9.56 -14.02
C ALA A 184 1.62 -10.65 -13.33
N ASN A 185 1.24 -10.43 -12.07
CA ASN A 185 0.59 -11.45 -11.24
C ASN A 185 -0.94 -11.26 -11.10
N GLY A 186 -1.44 -10.05 -11.36
CA GLY A 186 -2.88 -9.74 -11.38
C GLY A 186 -3.58 -9.79 -10.02
N PHE A 187 -2.84 -9.73 -8.90
CA PHE A 187 -3.44 -9.72 -7.55
C PHE A 187 -4.17 -8.40 -7.27
N THR A 188 -5.15 -8.42 -6.37
CA THR A 188 -5.75 -7.18 -5.84
C THR A 188 -4.79 -6.57 -4.83
N ALA A 189 -4.55 -5.26 -4.92
CA ALA A 189 -3.61 -4.57 -4.05
C ALA A 189 -4.30 -3.46 -3.25
N LEU A 190 -4.02 -3.40 -1.96
CA LEU A 190 -4.46 -2.31 -1.09
C LEU A 190 -3.26 -1.63 -0.44
N LEU A 191 -2.96 -0.41 -0.85
CA LEU A 191 -1.87 0.41 -0.34
C LEU A 191 -2.39 1.43 0.65
N VAL A 192 -1.94 1.37 1.90
CA VAL A 192 -2.07 2.48 2.86
C VAL A 192 -0.82 3.32 2.76
N THR A 193 -0.97 4.60 2.42
CA THR A 193 0.13 5.56 2.39
C THR A 193 -0.33 6.92 2.92
N HIS A 194 0.62 7.72 3.38
CA HIS A 194 0.42 9.13 3.69
C HIS A 194 0.91 10.06 2.55
N ASP A 195 1.56 9.51 1.53
CA ASP A 195 2.08 10.24 0.38
C ASP A 195 1.08 10.17 -0.79
N VAL A 196 0.50 11.32 -1.14
CA VAL A 196 -0.47 11.44 -2.23
C VAL A 196 0.17 11.13 -3.59
N GLN A 197 1.45 11.46 -3.78
CA GLN A 197 2.15 11.16 -5.04
C GLN A 197 2.27 9.65 -5.25
N GLU A 198 2.55 8.89 -4.19
CA GLU A 198 2.61 7.43 -4.27
C GLU A 198 1.24 6.84 -4.65
N ALA A 199 0.18 7.34 -4.02
CA ALA A 199 -1.19 6.92 -4.30
C ALA A 199 -1.57 7.17 -5.77
N VAL A 200 -1.31 8.37 -6.30
CA VAL A 200 -1.62 8.73 -7.70
C VAL A 200 -0.66 8.03 -8.68
N ALA A 201 0.56 7.70 -8.29
CA ALA A 201 1.49 6.96 -9.17
C ALA A 201 1.06 5.49 -9.36
N LEU A 202 0.66 4.80 -8.29
CA LEU A 202 0.43 3.36 -8.34
C LEU A 202 -1.04 2.97 -8.58
N ALA A 203 -1.98 3.65 -7.93
CA ALA A 203 -3.34 3.13 -7.77
C ALA A 203 -4.27 3.41 -8.97
N ASP A 204 -5.12 2.46 -9.33
CA ASP A 204 -6.28 2.70 -10.19
C ASP A 204 -7.30 3.62 -9.52
N ARG A 205 -7.36 3.57 -8.18
CA ARG A 205 -8.31 4.32 -7.38
C ARG A 205 -7.71 4.80 -6.06
N VAL A 206 -7.98 6.04 -5.69
CA VAL A 206 -7.53 6.65 -4.43
C VAL A 206 -8.73 6.94 -3.55
N ILE A 207 -8.70 6.40 -2.33
CA ILE A 207 -9.74 6.53 -1.33
C ILE A 207 -9.19 7.37 -0.18
N LEU A 208 -9.88 8.47 0.14
CA LEU A 208 -9.56 9.26 1.33
C LEU A 208 -10.44 8.81 2.50
N ILE A 209 -9.81 8.46 3.61
CA ILE A 209 -10.51 8.26 4.88
C ILE A 209 -10.33 9.49 5.76
N GLU A 210 -11.45 10.06 6.20
CA GLU A 210 -11.55 11.20 7.10
C GLU A 210 -12.57 10.88 8.20
N ASP A 211 -12.20 11.11 9.46
CA ASP A 211 -13.07 10.89 10.64
C ASP A 211 -13.75 9.50 10.70
N GLY A 212 -13.09 8.49 10.13
CA GLY A 212 -13.56 7.11 10.09
C GLY A 212 -14.55 6.79 8.96
N ALA A 213 -14.79 7.72 8.03
CA ALA A 213 -15.63 7.53 6.85
C ALA A 213 -14.83 7.78 5.55
N ILE A 214 -15.34 7.27 4.43
CA ILE A 214 -14.77 7.57 3.12
C ILE A 214 -15.24 8.97 2.71
N ALA A 215 -14.29 9.88 2.54
CA ALA A 215 -14.52 11.27 2.19
C ALA A 215 -14.29 11.58 0.71
N LEU A 216 -13.52 10.74 0.01
CA LEU A 216 -13.27 10.83 -1.42
C LEU A 216 -13.04 9.41 -1.95
N ASP A 217 -13.59 9.13 -3.13
CA ASP A 217 -13.29 7.94 -3.92
C ASP A 217 -12.99 8.41 -5.36
N GLU A 218 -11.71 8.63 -5.66
CA GLU A 218 -11.23 9.22 -6.92
C GLU A 218 -10.61 8.13 -7.81
N ARG A 219 -11.14 7.97 -9.02
CA ARG A 219 -10.54 7.08 -10.03
C ARG A 219 -9.41 7.78 -10.78
N ILE A 220 -8.26 7.11 -10.91
CA ILE A 220 -7.09 7.66 -11.58
C ILE A 220 -7.04 7.17 -13.03
N ASP A 221 -7.71 7.90 -13.91
CA ASP A 221 -7.75 7.62 -15.34
C ASP A 221 -6.53 8.21 -16.08
N LEU A 222 -5.35 7.70 -15.74
CA LEU A 222 -4.07 8.05 -16.38
C LEU A 222 -3.38 6.81 -16.93
N PRO A 223 -2.86 6.87 -18.18
CA PRO A 223 -2.10 5.77 -18.75
C PRO A 223 -0.82 5.52 -17.94
N ARG A 224 -0.40 4.26 -17.89
CA ARG A 224 0.86 3.84 -17.25
C ARG A 224 1.95 3.65 -18.31
N PRO A 225 3.23 3.97 -18.04
CA PRO A 225 3.75 4.52 -16.79
C PRO A 225 3.32 5.97 -16.58
N ARG A 226 2.95 6.31 -15.34
CA ARG A 226 2.47 7.65 -15.01
C ARG A 226 3.65 8.58 -14.79
N SER A 227 3.75 9.63 -15.59
CA SER A 227 4.78 10.66 -15.43
C SER A 227 4.34 11.69 -14.41
N ARG A 228 5.17 11.94 -13.39
CA ARG A 228 4.96 13.03 -12.42
C ARG A 228 4.95 14.41 -13.07
N GLY A 229 5.53 14.54 -14.27
CA GLY A 229 5.50 15.77 -15.06
C GLY A 229 4.23 15.97 -15.89
N ASP A 230 3.29 15.01 -15.92
CA ASP A 230 2.01 15.20 -16.61
C ASP A 230 1.14 16.21 -15.82
N ALA A 231 0.65 17.24 -16.50
CA ALA A 231 -0.23 18.24 -15.88
C ALA A 231 -1.50 17.62 -15.27
N ARG A 232 -2.02 16.53 -15.86
CA ARG A 232 -3.19 15.82 -15.31
C ARG A 232 -2.84 15.07 -14.03
N PHE A 233 -1.62 14.54 -13.92
CA PHE A 233 -1.13 13.94 -12.67
C PHE A 233 -1.12 14.99 -11.56
N ALA A 234 -0.50 16.13 -11.82
CA ALA A 234 -0.42 17.23 -10.85
C ALA A 234 -1.80 17.77 -10.44
N ALA A 235 -2.76 17.82 -11.37
CA ALA A 235 -4.12 18.25 -11.09
C ALA A 235 -4.86 17.28 -10.15
N ILE A 236 -4.72 15.97 -10.37
CA ILE A 236 -5.30 14.93 -9.48
C ILE A 236 -4.63 14.98 -8.11
N GLU A 237 -3.30 15.04 -8.08
CA GLU A 237 -2.52 15.15 -6.85
C GLU A 237 -2.98 16.36 -6.02
N LYS A 238 -3.08 17.54 -6.66
CA LYS A 238 -3.57 18.76 -6.01
C LYS A 238 -4.96 18.55 -5.42
N ARG A 239 -5.92 18.02 -6.20
CA ARG A 239 -7.31 17.79 -5.74
C ARG A 239 -7.36 16.92 -4.47
N ILE A 240 -6.60 15.83 -4.46
CA ILE A 240 -6.54 14.91 -3.31
C ILE A 240 -5.86 15.60 -2.12
N LEU A 241 -4.75 16.31 -2.37
CA LEU A 241 -3.99 17.00 -1.33
C LEU A 241 -4.80 18.12 -0.67
N ASP A 242 -5.52 18.92 -1.44
CA ASP A 242 -6.38 19.99 -0.93
C ASP A 242 -7.47 19.41 -0.03
N ARG A 243 -8.06 18.28 -0.42
CA ARG A 243 -9.04 17.57 0.41
C ARG A 243 -8.42 17.00 1.70
N VAL A 244 -7.22 16.42 1.63
CA VAL A 244 -6.48 15.89 2.79
C VAL A 244 -6.10 17.00 3.78
N LEU A 245 -5.67 18.15 3.25
CA LEU A 245 -5.25 19.30 4.05
C LEU A 245 -6.41 20.17 4.53
N GLN A 246 -7.64 19.91 4.07
CA GLN A 246 -8.82 20.76 4.28
C GLN A 246 -8.54 22.23 3.91
N ARG A 247 -7.76 22.45 2.85
CA ARG A 247 -7.53 23.79 2.33
C ARG A 247 -8.74 24.16 1.46
N GLU A 248 -9.51 25.16 1.89
CA GLU A 248 -10.34 25.93 0.96
C GLU A 248 -9.38 26.67 0.02
N ASP A 249 -9.68 26.68 -1.29
CA ASP A 249 -8.86 27.35 -2.31
C ASP A 249 -8.49 28.77 -1.82
N PRO A 250 -7.22 29.07 -1.49
CA PRO A 250 -6.84 30.44 -1.34
C PRO A 250 -6.78 31.04 -2.74
N GLU A 251 -7.49 32.15 -2.97
CA GLU A 251 -7.21 33.00 -4.12
C GLU A 251 -5.68 33.25 -4.18
N PRO A 252 -5.05 33.20 -5.36
CA PRO A 252 -3.63 33.39 -5.47
C PRO A 252 -3.27 34.84 -5.13
N SER A 253 -2.98 35.14 -3.87
CA SER A 253 -2.33 36.37 -3.47
C SER A 253 -0.82 36.20 -3.65
N VAL A 254 -0.31 36.70 -4.77
CA VAL A 254 1.13 36.85 -4.97
C VAL A 254 1.60 38.00 -4.08
N ASP A 255 1.98 37.68 -2.85
CA ASP A 255 2.58 38.67 -1.96
C ASP A 255 3.99 38.98 -2.46
N THR A 256 4.10 40.11 -3.16
CA THR A 256 5.32 40.53 -3.87
C THR A 256 6.25 41.35 -2.95
N ALA A 257 5.91 41.48 -1.67
CA ALA A 257 6.58 42.35 -0.71
C ALA A 257 8.06 42.01 -0.42
N TRP A 258 8.49 40.77 -0.69
CA TRP A 258 9.88 40.34 -0.50
C TRP A 258 10.83 40.78 -1.62
N ILE A 259 10.31 41.27 -2.76
CA ILE A 259 11.14 41.74 -3.88
C ILE A 259 11.88 43.05 -3.54
N THR A 260 11.45 43.78 -2.49
CA THR A 260 12.01 45.10 -2.15
C THR A 260 13.00 45.11 -0.97
N THR A 261 13.35 43.97 -0.38
CA THR A 261 14.23 43.95 0.81
C THR A 261 15.71 43.83 0.42
N PRO A 262 16.59 44.79 0.77
CA PRO A 262 18.01 44.70 0.47
C PRO A 262 18.67 43.51 1.19
N VAL A 263 19.54 42.78 0.47
CA VAL A 263 20.24 41.55 0.92
C VAL A 263 21.12 41.77 2.16
N SER A 264 21.43 43.01 2.53
CA SER A 264 22.32 43.36 3.65
C SER A 264 21.75 43.11 5.06
N GLY A 265 20.52 42.62 5.20
CA GLY A 265 19.87 42.35 6.48
C GLY A 265 19.95 40.91 7.00
N LEU A 266 20.47 39.96 6.22
CA LEU A 266 20.47 38.54 6.60
C LEU A 266 21.66 38.20 7.50
N ARG A 267 21.42 38.15 8.82
CA ARG A 267 22.33 37.49 9.76
C ARG A 267 22.06 35.99 9.74
N TRP A 268 23.07 35.22 9.35
CA TRP A 268 23.06 33.77 9.43
C TRP A 268 23.11 33.34 10.90
N ALA A 269 22.35 32.31 11.26
CA ALA A 269 22.56 31.62 12.52
C ALA A 269 23.86 30.80 12.41
N ILE A 270 24.85 31.14 13.22
CA ILE A 270 26.08 30.36 13.44
C ILE A 270 25.78 29.37 14.56
#